data_AF-A0A0Q9HBV2-F1
#
_entry.id   AF-A0A0Q9HBV2-F1
#
_cell.length_a   1.000
_cell.length_b   1.000
_cell.length_c   1.000
_cell.angle_alpha   90.00
_cell.angle_beta   90.00
_cell.angle_gamma   90.00
#
_symmetry.space_group_name_H-M   'P 1'
#
loop_
_entity.id
_entity.type
_entity.pdbx_description
1 polymer ?
#
loop_
_entity_poly.entity_id
_entity_poly.type
_entity_poly.pdbx_seq_one_letter_code
_entity_poly.pdbx_strand_id
1 'polypeptide(L)'
;MRAYPYVVVRFRCMVCRRQADVRLAVLAAKFGPNITLGRLVGMFIDGCWWSPRNLARKPQKYGMKCGGHCPDLYKAGPPDLPPSMAGLTLIEGGGDDMLPAEPAPIERRRRVGGDWEEGG
;
A
#
# COMPACT_ATOMS: atom_id res chain seq x y z
N MET A 1 23.71 -2.05 16.88
CA MET A 1 22.81 -1.83 15.71
C MET A 1 23.52 -1.97 14.34
N ARG A 2 24.57 -2.79 14.21
CA ARG A 2 25.25 -3.03 12.92
C ARG A 2 24.66 -4.18 12.09
N ALA A 3 23.67 -4.91 12.62
CA ALA A 3 23.19 -6.16 12.02
C ALA A 3 22.18 -6.00 10.87
N TYR A 4 21.63 -4.80 10.65
CA TYR A 4 20.53 -4.59 9.69
C TYR A 4 20.74 -3.36 8.79
N PRO A 5 21.80 -3.33 7.95
CA PRO A 5 22.06 -2.20 7.05
C PRO A 5 20.99 -2.04 5.96
N TYR A 6 20.20 -3.09 5.70
CA TYR A 6 19.21 -3.16 4.63
C TYR A 6 17.79 -2.77 5.08
N VAL A 7 17.53 -2.59 6.38
CA VAL A 7 16.20 -2.17 6.85
C VAL A 7 16.02 -0.69 6.55
N VAL A 8 15.05 -0.38 5.68
CA VAL A 8 14.66 0.97 5.31
C VAL A 8 13.34 1.30 6.00
N VAL A 9 13.30 2.45 6.68
CA VAL A 9 12.09 3.03 7.26
C VAL A 9 11.59 4.11 6.31
N ARG A 10 10.33 3.99 5.90
CA ARG A 10 9.68 4.89 4.95
C ARG A 10 8.77 5.85 5.70
N PHE A 11 8.83 7.12 5.33
CA PHE A 11 7.93 8.18 5.81
C PHE A 11 7.19 8.77 4.62
N ARG A 12 5.87 8.91 4.74
CA ARG A 12 5.01 9.43 3.68
C ARG A 12 4.03 10.44 4.26
N CYS A 13 3.53 11.34 3.42
CA CYS A 13 2.42 12.23 3.76
C CYS A 13 1.28 12.02 2.76
N MET A 14 0.05 11.84 3.25
CA MET A 14 -1.12 11.67 2.37
C MET A 14 -1.62 13.00 1.75
N VAL A 15 -1.16 14.14 2.29
CA VAL A 15 -1.68 15.46 1.92
C VAL A 15 -0.72 16.25 1.03
N CYS A 16 0.59 16.04 1.18
CA CYS A 16 1.60 16.67 0.34
C CYS A 16 2.55 15.61 -0.22
N ARG A 17 3.30 15.96 -1.26
CA ARG A 17 4.25 15.05 -1.93
C ARG A 17 5.55 14.78 -1.13
N ARG A 18 5.56 15.06 0.18
CA ARG A 18 6.76 14.85 1.03
C ARG A 18 6.92 13.36 1.33
N GLN A 19 8.13 12.86 1.10
CA GLN A 19 8.52 11.50 1.37
C GLN A 19 9.97 11.44 1.84
N ALA A 20 10.31 10.42 2.62
CA ALA A 20 11.68 10.12 3.01
C ALA A 20 11.86 8.62 3.20
N ASP A 21 12.96 8.09 2.68
CA ASP A 21 13.37 6.69 2.84
C ASP A 21 14.74 6.69 3.49
N VAL A 22 14.83 6.15 4.71
CA VAL A 22 16.07 6.23 5.51
C VAL A 22 16.37 4.88 6.11
N ARG A 23 17.64 4.46 6.03
CA ARG A 23 18.09 3.22 6.67
C ARG A 23 17.97 3.32 8.18
N LEU A 24 17.44 2.29 8.83
CA LEU A 24 17.29 2.22 10.28
C LEU A 24 18.63 2.41 11.00
N ALA A 25 19.71 1.85 10.47
CA ALA A 25 21.06 2.05 10.99
C ALA A 25 21.50 3.52 11.02
N VAL A 26 21.11 4.32 10.03
CA VAL A 26 21.42 5.75 9.96
C VAL A 26 20.59 6.53 10.98
N LEU A 27 19.31 6.19 11.13
CA LEU A 27 18.43 6.80 12.14
C LEU A 27 18.95 6.52 13.56
N ALA A 28 19.36 5.28 13.82
CA ALA A 28 19.95 4.87 15.09
C ALA A 28 21.28 5.58 15.39
N ALA A 29 22.15 5.73 14.38
CA ALA A 29 23.41 6.44 14.55
C ALA A 29 23.18 7.93 14.84
N LYS A 30 22.18 8.55 14.19
CA LYS A 30 21.88 9.97 14.34
C LYS A 30 21.14 10.33 15.62
N PHE A 31 20.17 9.51 16.03
CA PHE A 31 19.25 9.83 17.13
C PHE A 31 19.38 8.90 18.34
N GLY A 32 20.28 7.93 18.28
CA GLY A 32 20.46 6.91 19.29
C GLY A 32 19.59 5.67 19.05
N PRO A 33 19.96 4.54 19.67
CA PRO A 33 19.31 3.24 19.44
C PRO A 33 17.90 3.16 20.03
N ASN A 34 17.57 4.00 21.03
CA ASN A 34 16.30 3.93 21.75
C ASN A 34 15.24 4.89 21.19
N ILE A 35 15.47 5.47 20.00
CA ILE A 35 14.47 6.37 19.43
C ILE A 35 13.24 5.59 18.95
N THR A 36 12.05 6.11 19.27
CA THR A 36 10.79 5.51 18.83
C THR A 36 10.42 5.96 17.42
N LEU A 37 9.77 5.08 16.65
CA LEU A 37 9.24 5.43 15.33
C LEU A 37 8.24 6.59 15.42
N GLY A 38 7.42 6.66 16.48
CA GLY A 38 6.50 7.78 16.71
C GLY A 38 7.21 9.14 16.81
N ARG A 39 8.38 9.19 17.47
CA ARG A 39 9.18 10.42 17.56
C ARG A 39 9.79 10.81 16.21
N LEU A 40 10.24 9.83 15.42
CA LEU A 40 10.73 10.06 14.06
C LEU A 40 9.63 10.57 13.12
N VAL A 41 8.43 9.99 13.19
CA VAL A 41 7.25 10.48 12.47
C VAL A 41 6.92 11.91 12.89
N GLY A 42 6.97 12.22 14.19
CA GLY A 42 6.78 13.58 14.70
C GLY A 42 7.75 14.59 14.09
N MET A 43 9.05 14.26 14.03
CA MET A 43 10.06 15.10 13.37
C MET A 43 9.82 15.25 11.87
N PHE A 44 9.35 14.19 11.20
CA PHE A 44 8.99 14.27 9.78
C PHE A 44 7.79 15.21 9.55
N ILE A 45 6.76 15.12 10.41
CA ILE A 45 5.58 15.99 10.40
C ILE A 45 5.99 17.45 10.60
N ASP A 46 6.98 17.73 11.45
CA ASP A 46 7.39 19.12 11.76
C ASP A 46 7.92 19.90 10.57
N GLY A 47 8.54 19.23 9.61
CA GLY A 47 8.94 19.89 8.37
C GLY A 47 7.80 20.11 7.37
N CYS A 48 6.60 19.57 7.60
CA CYS A 48 5.49 19.69 6.67
C CYS A 48 4.84 21.07 6.75
N TRP A 49 4.54 21.67 5.59
CA TRP A 49 3.78 22.92 5.53
C TRP A 49 2.41 22.83 6.23
N TRP A 50 1.76 21.66 6.12
CA TRP A 50 0.47 21.36 6.74
C TRP A 50 0.58 20.91 8.20
N SER A 51 1.77 20.97 8.81
CA SER A 51 1.97 20.62 10.21
C SER A 51 1.08 21.49 11.11
N PRO A 52 0.47 20.92 12.17
CA PRO A 52 -0.22 21.71 13.18
C PRO A 52 0.74 22.62 13.97
N ARG A 53 2.05 22.33 13.94
CA ARG A 53 3.10 23.11 14.63
C ARG A 53 3.72 24.20 13.74
N ASN A 54 3.28 24.34 12.50
CA ASN A 54 3.78 25.38 11.60
C ASN A 54 3.20 26.75 11.98
N LEU A 55 4.03 27.62 12.57
CA LEU A 55 3.65 28.98 12.99
C LEU A 55 3.26 29.90 11.83
N ALA A 56 3.76 29.64 10.61
CA ALA A 56 3.43 30.43 9.43
C ALA A 56 1.99 30.20 8.95
N ARG A 57 1.30 29.19 9.48
CA ARG A 57 -0.05 28.81 9.04
C ARG A 57 -1.03 28.86 10.21
N LYS A 58 -2.06 29.70 10.09
CA LYS A 58 -3.19 29.69 11.03
C LYS A 58 -3.97 28.37 10.89
N PRO A 59 -4.14 27.58 11.97
CA PRO A 59 -4.91 26.34 11.90
C PRO A 59 -6.36 26.64 11.55
N GLN A 60 -6.84 25.97 10.50
CA GLN A 60 -8.22 26.08 10.01
C GLN A 60 -9.02 24.86 10.47
N LYS A 61 -10.24 25.05 10.98
CA LYS A 61 -11.12 23.96 11.48
C LYS A 61 -11.35 22.88 10.43
N TYR A 62 -11.62 23.31 9.20
CA TYR A 62 -11.91 22.45 8.03
C TYR A 62 -10.78 22.48 6.98
N GLY A 63 -9.60 23.00 7.33
CA GLY A 63 -8.47 23.02 6.42
C GLY A 63 -7.70 21.71 6.42
N MET A 64 -6.89 21.51 5.38
CA MET A 64 -6.00 20.36 5.30
C MET A 64 -5.05 20.30 6.50
N LYS A 65 -4.81 19.08 6.99
CA LYS A 65 -3.88 18.76 8.09
C LYS A 65 -2.82 17.80 7.56
N CYS A 66 -1.60 17.86 8.09
CA CYS A 66 -0.56 16.91 7.70
C CYS A 66 -1.02 15.46 7.94
N GLY A 67 -0.94 14.63 6.90
CA GLY A 67 -1.19 13.19 6.97
C GLY A 67 0.11 12.37 7.02
N GLY A 68 1.11 12.89 7.74
CA GLY A 68 2.42 12.25 7.87
C GLY A 68 2.33 10.94 8.65
N HIS A 69 2.79 9.84 8.07
CA HIS A 69 2.73 8.51 8.66
C HIS A 69 3.93 7.65 8.22
N CYS A 70 4.13 6.54 8.93
CA CYS A 70 5.07 5.48 8.55
C CYS A 70 4.27 4.31 7.99
N PRO A 71 4.21 4.10 6.66
CA PRO A 71 3.45 3.00 6.05
C PRO A 71 3.90 1.62 6.53
N ASP A 72 5.16 1.49 6.96
CA ASP A 72 5.72 0.21 7.43
C ASP A 72 5.06 -0.28 8.73
N LEU A 73 4.44 0.62 9.51
CA LEU A 73 3.73 0.26 10.75
C LEU A 73 2.36 -0.39 10.51
N TYR A 74 1.76 -0.13 9.35
CA TYR A 74 0.36 -0.51 9.07
C TYR A 74 0.24 -1.69 8.11
N LYS A 75 1.35 -2.29 7.68
CA LYS A 75 1.30 -3.46 6.80
C LYS A 75 0.93 -4.71 7.61
N ALA A 76 -0.37 -4.92 7.80
CA ALA A 76 -0.94 -6.15 8.34
C ALA A 76 -0.93 -7.24 7.26
N GLY A 77 0.24 -7.81 6.96
CA GLY A 77 0.34 -8.90 6.02
C GLY A 77 1.75 -9.45 5.99
N PRO A 78 1.94 -10.79 6.08
CA PRO A 78 3.26 -11.38 5.93
C PRO A 78 3.83 -10.96 4.56
N PRO A 79 5.08 -10.46 4.50
CA PRO A 79 5.72 -10.09 3.24
C PRO A 79 6.06 -11.31 2.35
N ASP A 80 5.73 -12.52 2.79
CA ASP A 80 6.20 -13.79 2.22
C ASP A 80 5.09 -14.61 1.55
N LEU A 81 3.86 -14.08 1.38
CA LEU A 81 2.87 -14.82 0.59
C LEU A 81 3.32 -14.86 -0.87
N PRO A 82 3.46 -16.06 -1.46
CA PRO A 82 3.74 -16.17 -2.88
C PRO A 82 2.64 -15.48 -3.69
N PRO A 83 2.94 -14.98 -4.90
CA PRO A 83 1.99 -14.26 -5.74
C PRO A 83 0.66 -14.99 -5.98
N SER A 84 0.65 -16.33 -5.84
CA SER A 84 -0.55 -17.17 -5.92
C SER A 84 -1.57 -16.98 -4.79
N MET A 85 -1.17 -16.36 -3.67
CA MET A 85 -2.01 -16.12 -2.50
C MET A 85 -2.25 -14.63 -2.22
N ALA A 86 -1.51 -13.74 -2.89
CA ALA A 86 -1.90 -12.35 -3.02
C ALA A 86 -3.01 -12.28 -4.08
N GLY A 87 -4.12 -11.60 -3.78
CA GLY A 87 -5.25 -11.50 -4.73
C GLY A 87 -4.78 -11.16 -6.15
N LEU A 88 -5.40 -11.79 -7.15
CA LEU A 88 -5.00 -11.70 -8.55
C LEU A 88 -4.81 -10.23 -8.94
N THR A 89 -3.58 -9.89 -9.34
CA THR A 89 -3.22 -8.56 -9.82
C THR A 89 -3.19 -8.63 -11.34
N LEU A 90 -3.98 -7.81 -12.03
CA LEU A 90 -3.96 -7.74 -13.49
C LEU A 90 -2.61 -7.19 -13.94
N ILE A 91 -1.81 -8.01 -14.62
CA ILE A 91 -0.56 -7.60 -15.25
C ILE A 91 -0.89 -7.37 -16.73
N GLU A 92 -0.92 -6.11 -17.17
CA GLU A 92 -1.03 -5.77 -18.59
C GLU A 92 0.29 -6.13 -19.27
N GLY A 93 0.33 -7.28 -19.98
CA GLY A 93 1.48 -7.66 -20.82
C GLY A 93 1.92 -9.14 -20.80
N GLY A 94 1.03 -10.10 -20.51
CA GLY A 94 1.37 -11.54 -20.50
C GLY A 94 0.77 -12.38 -21.64
N GLY A 95 0.30 -11.75 -22.72
CA GLY A 95 -0.49 -12.40 -23.78
C GLY A 95 0.30 -13.08 -24.90
N ASP A 96 1.62 -12.96 -24.93
CA ASP A 96 2.44 -13.42 -26.06
C ASP A 96 3.00 -14.84 -25.90
N ASP A 97 2.87 -15.48 -24.73
CA ASP A 97 3.29 -16.87 -24.51
C ASP A 97 2.12 -17.85 -24.81
N MET A 98 1.86 -17.99 -26.11
CA MET A 98 1.39 -19.18 -26.86
C MET A 98 0.70 -20.32 -26.07
N LEU A 99 -0.61 -20.49 -26.26
CA LEU A 99 -1.29 -21.80 -26.22
C LEU A 99 -1.51 -22.29 -27.67
N PRO A 100 -1.01 -23.45 -28.09
CA PRO A 100 -1.29 -23.98 -29.44
C PRO A 100 -2.75 -24.50 -29.58
N ALA A 101 -3.39 -24.05 -30.67
CA ALA A 101 -4.55 -24.53 -31.44
C ALA A 101 -5.18 -25.90 -31.03
N GLU A 102 -6.49 -26.17 -30.96
CA GLU A 102 -7.75 -25.63 -31.52
C GLU A 102 -8.95 -25.98 -30.58
N PRO A 103 -10.14 -25.35 -30.70
CA PRO A 103 -11.30 -25.69 -29.86
C PRO A 103 -12.04 -26.96 -30.31
N ALA A 104 -12.32 -27.89 -29.37
CA ALA A 104 -13.23 -29.00 -29.62
C ALA A 104 -14.69 -28.50 -29.72
N PRO A 105 -15.51 -29.01 -30.66
CA PRO A 105 -16.89 -28.58 -30.83
C PRO A 105 -17.75 -29.03 -29.63
N ILE A 106 -18.39 -28.06 -28.96
CA ILE A 106 -19.37 -28.32 -27.91
C ILE A 106 -20.64 -28.92 -28.53
N GLU A 107 -20.85 -30.22 -28.35
CA GLU A 107 -22.16 -30.83 -28.58
C GLU A 107 -23.15 -30.35 -27.51
N ARG A 108 -24.11 -29.51 -27.90
CA ARG A 108 -25.21 -29.07 -27.04
C ARG A 108 -26.21 -30.22 -26.83
N ARG A 109 -26.11 -30.91 -25.69
CA ARG A 109 -27.17 -31.80 -25.21
C ARG A 109 -28.40 -30.97 -24.83
N ARG A 110 -29.46 -31.02 -25.65
CA ARG A 110 -30.80 -30.48 -25.33
C ARG A 110 -31.32 -31.13 -24.05
N ARG A 111 -31.75 -30.32 -23.07
CA ARG A 111 -32.71 -30.77 -22.04
C ARG A 111 -34.11 -30.29 -22.41
N VAL A 112 -35.05 -31.20 -22.24
CA VAL A 112 -36.46 -31.14 -22.58
C VAL A 112 -37.27 -30.85 -21.31
N GLY A 113 -38.25 -29.94 -21.42
CA GLY A 113 -39.34 -29.66 -20.45
C GLY A 113 -39.00 -28.62 -19.37
N GLY A 114 -39.85 -27.67 -18.99
CA GLY A 114 -41.23 -27.32 -19.37
C GLY A 114 -41.71 -26.14 -18.48
N ASP A 115 -42.56 -25.29 -19.04
CA ASP A 115 -43.37 -24.15 -18.53
C ASP A 115 -43.26 -23.63 -17.09
N TRP A 116 -43.13 -22.30 -16.99
CA TRP A 116 -43.56 -21.49 -15.84
C TRP A 116 -44.40 -20.31 -16.36
N GLU A 117 -45.73 -20.42 -16.30
CA GLU A 117 -46.65 -19.28 -16.30
C GLU A 117 -47.38 -19.26 -14.96
N GLU A 118 -47.21 -18.19 -14.17
CA GLU A 118 -48.24 -17.66 -13.27
C GLU A 118 -47.83 -16.28 -12.75
N GLY A 119 -48.72 -15.30 -12.92
CA GLY A 119 -48.55 -13.92 -12.46
C GLY A 119 -49.74 -13.05 -12.89
N GLY A 120 -50.88 -13.25 -12.21
CA GLY A 120 -52.00 -12.31 -12.15
C GLY A 120 -52.15 -11.81 -10.72
#